data_AF-A0A956SMG7-F1
#
_entry.id   AF-A0A956SMG7-F1
#
_cell.length_a   1.000
_cell.length_b   1.000
_cell.length_c   1.000
_cell.angle_alpha   90.00
_cell.angle_beta   90.00
_cell.angle_gamma   90.00
#
_symmetry.space_group_name_H-M   'P 1'
#
loop_
_entity.id
_entity.type
_entity.pdbx_description
1 polymer ?
#
loop_
_entity_poly.entity_id
_entity_poly.type
_entity_poly.pdbx_seq_one_letter_code
_entity_poly.pdbx_strand_id
1 'polypeptide(L)'
;SGLSVRRFWGRRIRRLVPALVAMVVGVVAAALALGWPADERRALAIDATATLTWWANWRQAAGQSYWDAGESLFRHAWSLSIEEQFYLLWPVAILGVLALVSGRGARRRSDDRARRGPSVAAAIGIVAAVGALASTTWMIVLSSRLSDADLSRAYVGTDSRMATPLVGCALAALLAGRVDRWAAQPAAG
;
A
#
# COMPACT_ATOMS: atom_id res chain seq x y z
N SER A 1 -0.64 -22.11 -13.13
CA SER A 1 0.66 -21.40 -13.23
C SER A 1 0.81 -20.51 -12.00
N GLY A 2 1.85 -20.75 -11.19
CA GLY A 2 1.99 -20.10 -9.87
C GLY A 2 2.03 -18.58 -9.95
N LEU A 3 1.51 -17.93 -8.90
CA LEU A 3 1.57 -16.47 -8.71
C LEU A 3 3.03 -16.00 -8.79
N SER A 4 3.48 -15.61 -9.98
CA SER A 4 4.81 -15.04 -10.16
C SER A 4 4.77 -13.61 -9.62
N VAL A 5 5.13 -13.46 -8.35
CA VAL A 5 5.31 -12.17 -7.66
C VAL A 5 6.19 -11.25 -8.53
N ARG A 6 7.26 -11.78 -9.13
CA ARG A 6 8.13 -11.06 -10.07
C ARG A 6 7.38 -10.49 -11.28
N ARG A 7 6.47 -11.25 -11.90
CA ARG A 7 5.68 -10.78 -13.06
C ARG A 7 4.66 -9.72 -12.66
N PHE A 8 4.10 -9.82 -11.46
CA PHE A 8 3.21 -8.79 -10.90
C PHE A 8 3.95 -7.46 -10.74
N TRP A 9 5.08 -7.47 -10.03
CA TRP A 9 5.95 -6.30 -9.85
C TRP A 9 6.42 -5.69 -11.16
N GLY A 10 6.91 -6.53 -12.08
CA GLY A 10 7.44 -6.07 -13.35
C GLY A 10 6.40 -5.36 -14.23
N ARG A 11 5.11 -5.72 -14.16
CA ARG A 11 4.04 -5.01 -14.89
C ARG A 11 3.72 -3.66 -14.23
N ARG A 12 3.70 -3.64 -12.90
CA ARG A 12 3.39 -2.43 -12.12
C ARG A 12 4.46 -1.35 -12.32
N ILE A 13 5.73 -1.73 -12.19
CA ILE A 13 6.88 -0.85 -12.41
C ILE A 13 6.83 -0.22 -13.81
N ARG A 14 6.63 -1.03 -14.86
CA ARG A 14 6.54 -0.55 -16.25
C ARG A 14 5.37 0.40 -16.51
N ARG A 15 4.32 0.36 -15.68
CA ARG A 15 3.15 1.24 -15.80
C ARG A 15 3.34 2.54 -15.02
N LEU A 16 3.90 2.48 -13.81
CA LEU A 16 3.92 3.60 -12.87
C LEU A 16 5.21 4.40 -12.90
N VAL A 17 6.37 3.73 -12.97
CA VAL A 17 7.68 4.40 -12.88
C VAL A 17 7.93 5.39 -14.02
N PRO A 18 7.60 5.12 -15.30
CA PRO A 18 7.83 6.08 -16.37
C PRO A 18 7.07 7.39 -16.15
N ALA A 19 5.80 7.32 -15.75
CA ALA A 19 4.99 8.50 -15.48
C ALA A 19 5.52 9.27 -14.26
N LEU A 20 5.91 8.56 -13.18
CA LEU A 20 6.49 9.16 -11.98
C LEU A 20 7.78 9.92 -12.30
N VAL A 21 8.70 9.29 -13.05
CA VAL A 21 9.96 9.90 -13.46
C VAL A 21 9.73 11.09 -14.37
N ALA A 22 8.84 10.98 -15.36
CA ALA A 22 8.51 12.09 -16.26
C ALA A 22 7.94 13.29 -15.50
N MET A 23 7.05 13.05 -14.54
CA MET A 23 6.50 14.09 -13.66
C MET A 23 7.61 14.77 -12.85
N VAL A 24 8.47 13.99 -12.16
CA VAL A 24 9.55 14.53 -11.34
C VAL A 24 10.54 15.35 -12.18
N VAL A 25 10.98 14.81 -13.31
CA VAL A 25 11.89 15.51 -14.23
C VAL A 25 11.25 16.79 -14.76
N GLY A 26 9.98 16.74 -15.18
CA GLY A 26 9.27 17.91 -15.69
C GLY A 26 9.15 19.03 -14.66
N VAL A 27 8.79 18.69 -13.41
CA VAL A 27 8.68 19.65 -12.31
C VAL A 27 10.04 20.26 -11.96
N VAL A 28 11.09 19.44 -11.84
CA VAL A 28 12.44 19.93 -11.53
C VAL A 28 12.98 20.81 -12.66
N ALA A 29 12.78 20.41 -13.91
CA ALA A 29 13.19 21.21 -15.08
C ALA A 29 12.46 22.56 -15.13
N ALA A 30 11.15 22.58 -14.85
CA ALA A 30 10.37 23.81 -14.80
C ALA A 30 10.86 24.76 -13.70
N ALA A 31 11.13 24.25 -12.48
CA ALA A 31 11.66 25.07 -11.39
C ALA A 31 13.03 25.67 -11.71
N LEU A 32 13.89 24.92 -12.42
CA LEU A 32 15.18 25.43 -12.92
C LEU A 32 15.00 26.50 -13.99
N ALA A 33 14.11 26.28 -14.95
CA ALA A 33 13.84 27.22 -16.05
C ALA A 33 13.21 28.54 -15.56
N LEU A 34 12.38 28.47 -14.51
CA LEU A 34 11.75 29.64 -13.88
C LEU A 34 12.67 30.38 -12.89
N GLY A 35 13.90 29.89 -12.68
CA GLY A 35 14.89 30.58 -11.85
C GLY A 35 14.57 30.56 -10.36
N TRP A 36 13.94 29.49 -9.85
CA TRP A 36 13.62 29.37 -8.42
C TRP A 36 14.84 29.59 -7.52
N PRO A 37 14.69 30.23 -6.34
CA PRO A 37 15.76 30.41 -5.36
C PRO A 37 16.47 29.11 -4.98
N ALA A 38 17.74 29.19 -4.59
CA ALA A 38 18.56 28.01 -4.27
C ALA A 38 17.95 27.15 -3.15
N ASP A 39 17.36 27.78 -2.13
CA ASP A 39 16.75 27.08 -1.00
C ASP A 39 15.50 26.31 -1.42
N GLU A 40 14.64 26.90 -2.26
CA GLU A 40 13.45 26.25 -2.80
C GLU A 40 13.81 25.07 -3.72
N ARG A 41 14.85 25.23 -4.56
CA ARG A 41 15.36 24.13 -5.39
C ARG A 41 15.89 22.97 -4.55
N ARG A 42 16.57 23.27 -3.43
CA ARG A 42 17.06 22.24 -2.50
C ARG A 42 15.90 21.50 -1.84
N ALA A 43 14.87 22.22 -1.37
CA ALA A 43 13.67 21.62 -0.82
C ALA A 43 12.96 20.73 -1.86
N LEU A 44 12.79 21.22 -3.09
CA LEU A 44 12.21 20.48 -4.21
C LEU A 44 13.00 19.21 -4.54
N ALA A 45 14.34 19.26 -4.52
CA ALA A 45 15.17 18.09 -4.78
C ALA A 45 15.00 16.99 -3.71
N ILE A 46 14.84 17.38 -2.44
CA ILE A 46 14.56 16.44 -1.35
C ILE A 46 13.19 15.80 -1.56
N ASP A 47 12.16 16.59 -1.89
CA ASP A 47 10.81 16.10 -2.13
C ASP A 47 10.71 15.23 -3.39
N ALA A 48 11.45 15.56 -4.45
CA ALA A 48 11.60 14.76 -5.65
C ALA A 48 12.23 13.39 -5.32
N THR A 49 13.30 13.40 -4.52
CA THR A 49 13.98 12.17 -4.09
C THR A 49 13.06 11.30 -3.23
N ALA A 50 12.34 11.91 -2.29
CA ALA A 50 11.36 11.20 -1.47
C ALA A 50 10.24 10.60 -2.34
N THR A 51 9.77 11.31 -3.35
CA THR A 51 8.79 10.82 -4.33
C THR A 51 9.29 9.62 -5.12
N LEU A 52 10.50 9.70 -5.68
CA LEU A 52 11.10 8.63 -6.47
C LEU A 52 11.41 7.37 -5.64
N THR A 53 11.63 7.54 -4.34
CA THR A 53 11.93 6.44 -3.40
C THR A 53 10.71 5.94 -2.63
N TRP A 54 9.50 6.40 -2.99
CA TRP A 54 8.24 6.07 -2.29
C TRP A 54 8.28 6.39 -0.79
N TRP A 55 8.96 7.48 -0.43
CA TRP A 55 9.10 8.02 0.92
C TRP A 55 8.42 9.39 1.08
N ALA A 56 7.70 9.87 0.06
CA ALA A 56 7.10 11.21 0.05
C ALA A 56 6.15 11.45 1.23
N ASN A 57 5.44 10.40 1.66
CA ASN A 57 4.51 10.48 2.78
C ASN A 57 5.23 10.77 4.10
N TRP A 58 6.38 10.16 4.34
CA TRP A 58 7.19 10.39 5.54
C TRP A 58 7.91 11.73 5.51
N ARG A 59 8.33 12.18 4.32
CA ARG A 59 8.84 13.54 4.13
C ARG A 59 7.79 14.58 4.49
N GLN A 60 6.55 14.40 4.06
CA GLN A 60 5.43 15.27 4.41
C GLN A 60 5.07 15.17 5.90
N ALA A 61 5.16 13.99 6.50
CA ALA A 61 4.91 13.79 7.93
C ALA A 61 5.92 14.51 8.84
N ALA A 62 7.13 14.77 8.34
CA ALA A 62 8.20 15.46 9.07
C ALA A 62 8.35 16.95 8.70
N GLY A 63 7.57 17.42 7.71
CA GLY A 63 7.60 18.79 7.21
C GLY A 63 6.58 19.70 7.90
N GLN A 64 6.31 20.84 7.27
CA GLN A 64 5.21 21.73 7.67
C GLN A 64 3.87 20.99 7.58
N SER A 65 2.85 21.54 8.25
CA SER A 65 1.55 20.88 8.28
C SER A 65 1.04 20.66 6.84
N TYR A 66 0.52 19.48 6.56
CA TYR A 66 -0.21 19.15 5.33
C TYR A 66 -1.29 20.20 5.02
N TRP A 67 -1.82 20.85 6.06
CA TRP A 67 -2.84 21.88 5.98
C TRP A 67 -2.30 23.30 5.72
N ASP A 68 -0.99 23.50 5.76
CA ASP A 68 -0.38 24.79 5.46
C ASP A 68 -0.29 25.05 3.95
N ALA A 69 -0.45 26.32 3.55
CA ALA A 69 -0.49 26.77 2.16
C ALA A 69 0.87 26.76 1.43
N GLY A 70 1.96 26.39 2.10
CA GLY A 70 3.28 26.17 1.49
C GLY A 70 3.34 24.81 0.79
N GLU A 71 2.75 24.70 -0.40
CA GLU A 71 2.57 23.42 -1.08
C GLU A 71 3.85 22.89 -1.75
N SER A 72 4.35 21.75 -1.28
CA SER A 72 5.27 20.93 -2.08
C SER A 72 4.56 20.50 -3.37
N LEU A 73 5.21 20.73 -4.52
CA LEU A 73 4.70 20.30 -5.84
C LEU A 73 4.50 18.79 -5.95
N PHE A 74 5.06 18.01 -5.02
CA PHE A 74 4.91 16.57 -4.93
C PHE A 74 3.97 16.11 -3.81
N ARG A 75 3.13 17.00 -3.25
CA ARG A 75 2.21 16.67 -2.16
C ARG A 75 1.39 15.42 -2.47
N HIS A 76 0.79 15.31 -3.66
CA HIS A 76 -0.04 14.15 -4.02
C HIS A 76 0.68 12.79 -4.07
N ALA A 77 2.03 12.77 -4.07
CA ALA A 77 2.80 11.52 -4.10
C ALA A 77 2.77 10.73 -2.77
N TRP A 78 2.21 11.29 -1.69
CA TRP A 78 2.09 10.59 -0.41
C TRP A 78 1.24 9.31 -0.55
N SER A 79 0.11 9.37 -1.25
CA SER A 79 -0.80 8.23 -1.37
C SER A 79 -0.20 7.13 -2.24
N LEU A 80 0.49 7.51 -3.32
CA LEU A 80 1.25 6.59 -4.17
C LEU A 80 2.35 5.89 -3.37
N SER A 81 3.07 6.61 -2.50
CA SER A 81 4.11 6.03 -1.64
C SER A 81 3.54 4.96 -0.71
N ILE A 82 2.41 5.25 -0.05
CA ILE A 82 1.71 4.29 0.81
C ILE A 82 1.25 3.07 0.02
N GLU A 83 0.72 3.29 -1.19
CA GLU A 83 0.28 2.23 -2.06
C GLU A 83 1.46 1.29 -2.39
N GLU A 84 2.59 1.80 -2.85
CA GLU A 84 3.76 0.98 -3.19
C GLU A 84 4.35 0.26 -1.97
N GLN A 85 4.41 0.91 -0.81
CA GLN A 85 4.82 0.27 0.45
C GLN A 85 3.88 -0.88 0.83
N PHE A 86 2.56 -0.69 0.68
CA PHE A 86 1.58 -1.76 0.91
C PHE A 86 1.79 -2.92 -0.06
N TYR A 87 1.97 -2.64 -1.34
CA TYR A 87 2.22 -3.70 -2.32
C TYR A 87 3.53 -4.44 -2.03
N LEU A 88 4.53 -3.81 -1.41
CA LEU A 88 5.79 -4.48 -1.03
C LEU A 88 5.58 -5.41 0.16
N LEU A 89 4.87 -4.92 1.17
CA LEU A 89 4.65 -5.65 2.42
C LEU A 89 3.61 -6.78 2.27
N TRP A 90 2.53 -6.55 1.53
CA TRP A 90 1.38 -7.44 1.50
C TRP A 90 1.65 -8.84 0.90
N PRO A 91 2.40 -8.99 -0.22
CA PRO A 91 2.82 -10.29 -0.72
C PRO A 91 3.66 -11.07 0.29
N VAL A 92 4.54 -10.38 1.04
CA VAL A 92 5.34 -11.01 2.10
C VAL A 92 4.45 -11.52 3.23
N ALA A 93 3.45 -10.72 3.64
CA ALA A 93 2.45 -11.13 4.62
C ALA A 93 1.65 -12.36 4.14
N ILE A 94 1.19 -12.37 2.87
CA ILE A 94 0.51 -13.54 2.28
C ILE A 94 1.41 -14.77 2.28
N LEU A 95 2.68 -14.65 1.89
CA LEU A 95 3.63 -15.76 1.91
C LEU A 95 3.84 -16.29 3.34
N GLY A 96 3.89 -15.41 4.34
CA GLY A 96 3.93 -15.78 5.76
C GLY A 96 2.69 -16.57 6.19
N VAL A 97 1.49 -16.10 5.85
CA VAL A 97 0.24 -16.82 6.13
C VAL A 97 0.23 -18.19 5.45
N LEU A 98 0.62 -18.25 4.18
CA LEU A 98 0.70 -19.50 3.44
C LEU A 98 1.67 -20.49 4.11
N ALA A 99 2.85 -20.03 4.54
CA ALA A 99 3.82 -20.86 5.25
C ALA A 99 3.27 -21.40 6.59
N LEU A 100 2.57 -20.56 7.37
CA LEU A 100 2.00 -20.94 8.67
C LEU A 100 0.82 -21.92 8.54
N VAL A 101 0.00 -21.78 7.50
CA VAL A 101 -1.14 -22.66 7.24
C VAL A 101 -0.71 -23.97 6.57
N SER A 102 0.30 -23.94 5.68
CA SER A 102 0.80 -25.13 4.98
C SER A 102 1.82 -25.96 5.78
N GLY A 103 2.56 -25.32 6.69
CA GLY A 103 3.57 -25.96 7.54
C GLY A 103 3.00 -27.01 8.52
N ARG A 104 1.68 -27.05 8.72
CA ARG A 104 0.99 -28.02 9.58
C ARG A 104 0.59 -29.34 8.90
N GLY A 105 0.84 -29.51 7.60
CA GLY A 105 0.31 -30.66 6.83
C GLY A 105 1.15 -31.12 5.64
N ALA A 106 2.45 -30.83 5.61
CA ALA A 106 3.33 -31.04 4.45
C ALA A 106 3.61 -32.51 4.05
N ARG A 107 2.83 -33.49 4.52
CA ARG A 107 3.00 -34.92 4.14
C ARG A 107 1.83 -35.59 3.44
N ARG A 108 0.70 -34.91 3.14
CA ARG A 108 -0.40 -35.57 2.40
C ARG A 108 -0.81 -34.85 1.11
N ARG A 109 -0.72 -35.68 0.06
CA ARG A 109 -0.92 -35.60 -1.39
C ARG A 109 -2.02 -34.66 -1.92
N SER A 110 -1.71 -34.11 -3.08
CA SER A 110 -2.51 -33.63 -4.23
C SER A 110 -4.03 -33.36 -4.15
N ASP A 111 -4.83 -34.07 -3.34
CA ASP A 111 -6.30 -33.89 -3.29
C ASP A 111 -6.76 -32.75 -2.37
N ASP A 112 -5.90 -32.30 -1.47
CA ASP A 112 -6.26 -31.32 -0.45
C ASP A 112 -6.28 -29.86 -0.95
N ARG A 113 -5.91 -29.62 -2.21
CA ARG A 113 -5.86 -28.26 -2.81
C ARG A 113 -7.23 -27.59 -2.79
N ALA A 114 -8.30 -28.35 -3.01
CA ALA A 114 -9.67 -27.85 -3.01
C ALA A 114 -10.19 -27.54 -1.59
N ARG A 115 -9.77 -28.29 -0.56
CA ARG A 115 -10.15 -28.06 0.84
C ARG A 115 -9.33 -26.97 1.55
N ARG A 116 -8.12 -26.68 1.06
CA ARG A 116 -7.22 -25.64 1.61
C ARG A 116 -7.53 -24.22 1.12
N GLY A 117 -8.25 -24.06 0.01
CA GLY A 117 -8.64 -22.75 -0.53
C GLY A 117 -9.43 -21.89 0.48
N PRO A 118 -10.51 -22.41 1.08
CA PRO A 118 -11.34 -21.65 2.02
C PRO A 118 -10.60 -21.25 3.32
N SER A 119 -9.73 -22.11 3.85
CA SER A 119 -9.01 -21.85 5.10
C SER A 119 -7.86 -20.85 4.93
N VAL A 120 -7.17 -20.87 3.79
CA VAL A 120 -6.14 -19.86 3.46
C VAL A 120 -6.79 -18.50 3.20
N ALA A 121 -7.89 -18.45 2.45
CA ALA A 121 -8.64 -17.21 2.23
C ALA A 121 -9.11 -16.61 3.56
N ALA A 122 -9.70 -17.43 4.45
CA ALA A 122 -10.10 -16.99 5.78
C ALA A 122 -8.92 -16.46 6.60
N ALA A 123 -7.77 -17.14 6.61
CA ALA A 123 -6.58 -16.69 7.33
C ALA A 123 -6.06 -15.34 6.79
N ILE A 124 -6.00 -15.16 5.47
CA ILE A 124 -5.64 -13.88 4.84
C ILE A 124 -6.64 -12.79 5.23
N GLY A 125 -7.94 -13.10 5.21
CA GLY A 125 -9.00 -12.18 5.60
C GLY A 125 -8.90 -11.74 7.06
N ILE A 126 -8.58 -12.67 7.97
CA ILE A 126 -8.36 -12.37 9.39
C ILE A 126 -7.14 -11.47 9.57
N VAL A 127 -6.00 -11.80 8.95
CA VAL A 127 -4.80 -10.97 9.04
C VAL A 127 -5.05 -9.56 8.49
N ALA A 128 -5.78 -9.45 7.38
CA ALA A 128 -6.19 -8.18 6.82
C ALA A 128 -7.09 -7.38 7.78
N ALA A 129 -8.12 -8.01 8.35
CA ALA A 129 -9.04 -7.37 9.29
C ALA A 129 -8.34 -6.92 10.58
N VAL A 130 -7.51 -7.76 11.18
CA VAL A 130 -6.72 -7.43 12.37
C VAL A 130 -5.76 -6.28 12.08
N GLY A 131 -5.06 -6.31 10.94
CA GLY A 131 -4.18 -5.22 10.54
C GLY A 131 -4.93 -3.91 10.32
N ALA A 132 -6.12 -3.95 9.72
CA ALA A 132 -6.95 -2.76 9.52
C ALA A 132 -7.42 -2.16 10.84
N LEU A 133 -7.84 -3.00 11.79
CA LEU A 133 -8.21 -2.56 13.13
C LEU A 133 -7.01 -1.95 13.86
N ALA A 134 -5.86 -2.63 13.84
CA ALA A 134 -4.64 -2.12 14.47
C ALA A 134 -4.21 -0.76 13.89
N SER A 135 -4.25 -0.61 12.56
CA SER A 135 -3.94 0.65 11.87
C SER A 135 -4.92 1.77 12.24
N THR A 136 -6.22 1.46 12.29
CA THR A 136 -7.26 2.44 12.68
C THR A 136 -7.14 2.85 14.14
N THR A 137 -6.95 1.88 15.04
CA THR A 137 -6.72 2.15 16.48
C THR A 137 -5.45 2.97 16.66
N TRP A 138 -4.38 2.65 15.94
CA TRP A 138 -3.14 3.40 15.98
C TRP A 138 -3.34 4.85 15.51
N MET A 139 -4.09 5.07 14.42
CA MET A 139 -4.43 6.41 13.97
C MET A 139 -5.18 7.19 15.05
N ILE A 140 -6.18 6.60 15.70
CA ILE A 140 -6.96 7.25 16.78
C ILE A 140 -6.05 7.62 17.96
N VAL A 141 -5.20 6.68 18.40
CA VAL A 141 -4.26 6.90 19.52
C VAL A 141 -3.22 7.95 19.16
N LEU A 142 -2.75 7.97 17.92
CA LEU A 142 -1.77 8.94 17.47
C LEU A 142 -2.39 10.34 17.40
N SER A 143 -3.58 10.47 16.81
CA SER A 143 -4.30 11.75 16.73
C SER A 143 -4.67 12.31 18.10
N SER A 144 -4.91 11.47 19.12
CA SER A 144 -5.19 11.96 20.48
C SER A 144 -3.95 12.45 21.23
N ARG A 145 -2.74 12.17 20.72
CA ARG A 145 -1.46 12.58 21.30
C ARG A 145 -0.80 13.75 20.57
N LEU A 146 -1.28 14.10 19.39
CA LEU A 146 -0.73 15.16 18.55
C LEU A 146 -1.58 16.44 18.70
N SER A 147 -0.93 17.59 18.53
CA SER A 147 -1.63 18.86 18.41
C SER A 147 -2.33 18.98 17.06
N ASP A 148 -3.32 19.88 16.92
CA ASP A 148 -4.05 20.07 15.65
C ASP A 148 -3.12 20.42 14.48
N ALA A 149 -2.02 21.14 14.74
CA ALA A 149 -1.02 21.49 13.75
C ALA A 149 -0.22 20.27 13.25
N ASP A 150 -0.09 19.22 14.07
CA ASP A 150 0.74 18.05 13.81
C ASP A 150 -0.03 16.85 13.23
N LEU A 151 -1.36 16.97 13.05
CA LEU A 151 -2.23 15.89 12.55
C LEU A 151 -1.82 15.34 11.18
N SER A 152 -1.01 16.08 10.44
CA SER A 152 -0.34 15.66 9.21
C SER A 152 0.32 14.29 9.34
N ARG A 153 1.03 14.04 10.45
CA ARG A 153 1.69 12.75 10.71
C ARG A 153 0.70 11.60 10.81
N ALA A 154 -0.46 11.82 11.43
CA ALA A 154 -1.54 10.83 11.49
C ALA A 154 -2.25 10.69 10.14
N TYR A 155 -2.31 11.76 9.35
CA TYR A 155 -2.98 11.78 8.05
C TYR A 155 -2.19 11.09 6.93
N VAL A 156 -0.89 11.33 6.80
CA VAL A 156 -0.05 10.76 5.72
C VAL A 156 0.78 9.54 6.16
N GLY A 157 0.70 9.14 7.42
CA GLY A 157 1.39 7.97 7.94
C GLY A 157 0.95 6.67 7.26
N THR A 158 1.90 5.82 6.85
CA THR A 158 1.57 4.50 6.30
C THR A 158 0.90 3.61 7.35
N ASP A 159 1.41 3.68 8.59
CA ASP A 159 0.91 2.97 9.77
C ASP A 159 -0.55 3.32 10.11
N SER A 160 -0.96 4.56 9.90
CA SER A 160 -2.34 5.01 10.10
C SER A 160 -3.25 4.81 8.88
N ARG A 161 -2.70 4.77 7.67
CA ARG A 161 -3.48 4.69 6.41
C ARG A 161 -3.57 3.33 5.77
N MET A 162 -2.79 2.34 6.22
CA MET A 162 -2.86 0.97 5.72
C MET A 162 -4.22 0.30 5.94
N ALA A 163 -5.06 0.82 6.84
CA ALA A 163 -6.41 0.30 7.06
C ALA A 163 -7.23 0.19 5.76
N THR A 164 -7.20 1.19 4.87
CA THR A 164 -8.01 1.20 3.64
C THR A 164 -7.70 0.02 2.70
N PRO A 165 -6.45 -0.21 2.26
CA PRO A 165 -6.15 -1.37 1.41
C PRO A 165 -6.35 -2.71 2.15
N LEU A 166 -6.13 -2.75 3.47
CA LEU A 166 -6.37 -3.96 4.27
C LEU A 166 -7.86 -4.33 4.35
N VAL A 167 -8.76 -3.36 4.51
CA VAL A 167 -10.22 -3.59 4.44
C VAL A 167 -10.59 -4.19 3.08
N GLY A 168 -10.04 -3.66 1.98
CA GLY A 168 -10.24 -4.23 0.65
C GLY A 168 -9.78 -5.69 0.55
N CYS A 169 -8.64 -6.02 1.15
CA CYS A 169 -8.13 -7.40 1.21
C CYS A 169 -9.01 -8.33 2.05
N ALA A 170 -9.53 -7.85 3.18
CA ALA A 170 -10.46 -8.60 4.02
C ALA A 170 -11.77 -8.91 3.27
N LEU A 171 -12.32 -7.90 2.58
CA LEU A 171 -13.51 -8.08 1.74
C LEU A 171 -13.27 -9.05 0.59
N ALA A 172 -12.13 -8.95 -0.10
CA ALA A 172 -11.77 -9.88 -1.16
C ALA A 172 -11.69 -11.33 -0.66
N ALA A 173 -11.12 -11.55 0.53
CA ALA A 173 -11.07 -12.87 1.16
C ALA A 173 -12.48 -13.42 1.50
N LEU A 174 -13.38 -12.57 2.01
CA LEU A 174 -14.77 -12.95 2.31
C LEU A 174 -15.56 -13.32 1.04
N LEU A 175 -15.30 -12.62 -0.07
CA LEU A 175 -15.98 -12.85 -1.34
C LEU A 175 -15.42 -14.03 -2.13
N ALA A 176 -14.13 -14.36 -1.96
CA ALA A 176 -13.50 -15.48 -2.66
C ALA A 176 -14.26 -16.80 -2.47
N GLY A 177 -14.73 -17.09 -1.24
CA GLY A 177 -15.51 -18.29 -0.95
C GLY A 177 -16.94 -18.30 -1.52
N ARG A 178 -17.45 -17.17 -2.03
CA ARG A 178 -18.78 -17.06 -2.67
C ARG A 178 -18.69 -17.25 -4.19
N VAL A 179 -17.64 -16.72 -4.82
CA VAL A 179 -17.42 -16.84 -6.27
C VAL A 179 -17.24 -18.30 -6.68
N ASP A 180 -16.48 -19.08 -5.91
CA ASP A 180 -16.30 -20.51 -6.16
C ASP A 180 -17.61 -21.30 -6.11
N ARG A 181 -18.57 -20.87 -5.28
CA ARG A 181 -19.89 -21.52 -5.17
C ARG A 181 -20.79 -21.22 -6.36
N TRP A 182 -20.70 -20.02 -6.93
CA TRP A 182 -21.48 -19.64 -8.12
C TRP A 182 -20.95 -20.34 -9.37
N ALA A 183 -19.62 -20.48 -9.51
CA ALA A 183 -19.03 -21.21 -10.62
C ALA A 183 -19.32 -22.72 -10.59
N ALA A 184 -19.65 -23.27 -9.41
CA ALA A 184 -19.94 -24.69 -9.21
C ALA A 184 -21.43 -25.06 -9.35
N GLN A 185 -22.33 -24.11 -9.55
CA GLN A 185 -23.75 -24.43 -9.79
C GLN A 185 -23.92 -24.90 -11.25
N PRO A 186 -24.45 -26.12 -11.49
CA PRO A 186 -24.78 -26.54 -12.84
C PRO A 186 -25.84 -25.60 -13.40
N ALA A 187 -25.66 -25.14 -14.65
CA ALA A 187 -26.66 -24.35 -15.35
C ALA A 187 -27.98 -25.14 -15.32
N ALA A 188 -28.98 -24.61 -14.61
CA ALA A 188 -30.28 -25.24 -14.53
C ALA A 188 -30.85 -25.30 -15.95
N GLY A 189 -30.95 -26.52 -16.48
CA GLY A 189 -31.66 -26.85 -17.72
C GLY A 189 -33.12 -27.19 -17.43
#